data_AF-A0A162ZAF8-F1
#
_entry.id   AF-A0A162ZAF8-F1
#
_cell.length_a   1.000
_cell.length_b   1.000
_cell.length_c   1.000
_cell.angle_alpha   90.00
_cell.angle_beta   90.00
_cell.angle_gamma   90.00
#
_symmetry.space_group_name_H-M   'P 1'
#
loop_
_entity.id
_entity.type
_entity.pdbx_description
1 polymer ?
#
loop_
_entity_poly.entity_id
_entity_poly.type
_entity_poly.pdbx_seq_one_letter_code
_entity_poly.pdbx_strand_id
1 'polypeptide(L)'
;MTKDQIKYCGAIIRHLKKHRDAAPFLHPVDYISLNVPDYPKIVKHPMDLNTVDRKLSGQEYTDVEDMIADIRLVFSNCYKFNGPEAMISMLCQNVESAFEKSLHGRPKREIHPPPSKDYPETITKRRTMMMNPRKNDVETKFCSQTLRELKKSKYRDINFPFLAPVDIVALNIPDYPSIVKNPMDLSTIESKLAEGFYDSPEAFEADIRLMFKNCYLYNPPAVPVHRMGRELEK
;
A
#
# COMPACT_ATOMS: atom_id res chain seq x y z
N MET A 1 -11.65 -1.27 11.98
CA MET A 1 -10.29 -1.77 12.30
C MET A 1 -10.32 -2.88 13.34
N THR A 2 -9.41 -3.86 13.23
CA THR A 2 -9.21 -4.93 14.24
C THR A 2 -8.45 -4.42 15.46
N LYS A 3 -8.49 -5.17 16.59
CA LYS A 3 -7.72 -4.81 17.80
C LYS A 3 -6.22 -4.72 17.52
N ASP A 4 -5.68 -5.63 16.71
CA ASP A 4 -4.26 -5.63 16.33
C ASP A 4 -3.91 -4.45 15.41
N GLN A 5 -4.80 -4.09 14.49
CA GLN A 5 -4.65 -2.91 13.66
C GLN A 5 -4.66 -1.62 14.48
N ILE A 6 -5.57 -1.50 15.45
CA ILE A 6 -5.62 -0.34 16.37
C ILE A 6 -4.33 -0.26 17.20
N LYS A 7 -3.84 -1.39 17.73
CA LYS A 7 -2.58 -1.45 18.49
C LYS A 7 -1.38 -1.04 17.65
N TYR A 8 -1.30 -1.53 16.41
CA TYR A 8 -0.27 -1.16 15.45
C TYR A 8 -0.29 0.35 15.13
N CYS A 9 -1.47 0.87 14.78
CA CYS A 9 -1.69 2.28 14.50
C CYS A 9 -1.33 3.18 15.69
N GLY A 10 -1.74 2.79 16.88
CA GLY A 10 -1.41 3.51 18.11
C GLY A 10 0.08 3.44 18.47
N ALA A 11 0.82 2.44 18.01
CA ALA A 11 2.28 2.39 18.16
C ALA A 11 2.97 3.40 17.23
N ILE A 12 2.52 3.49 15.97
CA ILE A 12 3.00 4.49 15.00
C ILE A 12 2.78 5.90 15.53
N ILE A 13 1.55 6.25 15.92
CA ILE A 13 1.23 7.60 16.39
C ILE A 13 2.03 7.99 17.64
N ARG A 14 2.18 7.08 18.60
CA ARG A 14 3.03 7.32 19.79
C ARG A 14 4.50 7.53 19.42
N HIS A 15 5.01 6.82 18.41
CA HIS A 15 6.37 7.00 17.94
C HIS A 15 6.55 8.39 17.30
N LEU A 16 5.65 8.79 16.41
CA LEU A 16 5.71 10.09 15.73
C LEU A 16 5.59 11.26 16.71
N LYS A 17 4.62 11.21 17.63
CA LYS A 17 4.42 12.28 18.63
C LYS A 17 5.62 12.49 19.56
N LYS A 18 6.49 11.48 19.70
CA LYS A 18 7.72 11.55 20.50
C LYS A 18 8.96 11.93 19.68
N HIS A 19 8.84 12.04 18.36
CA HIS A 19 9.96 12.42 17.52
C HIS A 19 10.38 13.86 17.85
N ARG A 20 11.70 14.10 17.94
CA ARG A 20 12.26 15.40 18.37
C ARG A 20 11.80 16.58 17.50
N ASP A 21 11.55 16.31 16.22
CA ASP A 21 11.15 17.31 15.22
C ASP A 21 9.62 17.39 15.04
N ALA A 22 8.82 16.67 15.83
CA ALA A 22 7.37 16.57 15.63
C ALA A 22 6.56 17.77 16.15
N ALA A 23 7.15 18.62 17.01
CA ALA A 23 6.42 19.66 17.74
C ALA A 23 5.48 20.52 16.87
N PRO A 24 5.87 20.99 15.67
CA PRO A 24 4.99 21.82 14.84
C PRO A 24 3.80 21.06 14.21
N PHE A 25 3.83 19.73 14.21
CA PHE A 25 2.83 18.86 13.59
C PHE A 25 1.90 18.21 14.61
N LEU A 26 2.06 18.54 15.90
CA LEU A 26 1.26 17.95 16.97
C LEU A 26 -0.16 18.54 17.04
N HIS A 27 -0.34 19.81 16.70
CA HIS A 27 -1.59 20.52 16.86
C HIS A 27 -2.05 21.14 15.54
N PRO A 28 -3.37 21.43 15.38
CA PRO A 28 -3.84 22.19 14.22
C PRO A 28 -3.07 23.50 14.07
N VAL A 29 -2.77 23.89 12.83
CA VAL A 29 -2.11 25.16 12.54
C VAL A 29 -3.04 26.31 12.93
N ASP A 30 -2.64 27.06 13.95
CA ASP A 30 -3.29 28.31 14.32
C ASP A 30 -2.77 29.44 13.42
N TYR A 31 -3.39 29.54 12.25
CA TYR A 31 -2.99 30.49 11.21
C TYR A 31 -3.24 31.95 11.58
N ILE A 32 -4.04 32.21 12.63
CA ILE A 32 -4.27 33.56 13.15
C ILE A 32 -3.07 33.98 14.00
N SER A 33 -2.69 33.16 14.99
CA SER A 33 -1.55 33.50 15.87
C SER A 33 -0.21 33.48 15.14
N LEU A 34 -0.08 32.67 14.10
CA LEU A 34 1.10 32.62 13.23
C LEU A 34 1.10 33.70 12.14
N ASN A 35 0.06 34.53 12.03
CA ASN A 35 -0.09 35.57 11.03
C ASN A 35 0.04 35.05 9.57
N VAL A 36 -0.57 33.90 9.30
CA VAL A 36 -0.61 33.24 7.97
C VAL A 36 -2.05 33.06 7.48
N PRO A 37 -2.83 34.15 7.29
CA PRO A 37 -4.27 34.09 7.04
C PRO A 37 -4.67 33.36 5.74
N ASP A 38 -3.73 33.14 4.82
CA ASP A 38 -3.97 32.41 3.57
C ASP A 38 -3.86 30.88 3.73
N TYR A 39 -3.45 30.38 4.90
CA TYR A 39 -3.37 28.95 5.18
C TYR A 39 -4.66 28.18 4.81
N PRO A 40 -5.87 28.55 5.29
CA PRO A 40 -7.12 27.87 4.91
C PRO A 40 -7.48 28.03 3.41
N LYS A 41 -6.88 29.00 2.70
CA LYS A 41 -7.08 29.14 1.26
C LYS A 41 -6.26 28.10 0.48
N ILE A 42 -5.12 27.67 1.01
CA ILE A 42 -4.19 26.73 0.35
C ILE A 42 -4.40 25.30 0.86
N VAL A 43 -4.49 25.12 2.17
CA VAL A 43 -4.71 23.85 2.86
C VAL A 43 -6.21 23.66 3.07
N LYS A 44 -6.81 22.76 2.28
CA LYS A 44 -8.26 22.51 2.27
C LYS A 44 -8.70 21.48 3.30
N HIS A 45 -7.81 20.57 3.67
CA HIS A 45 -8.07 19.51 4.62
C HIS A 45 -6.96 19.54 5.68
N PRO A 46 -7.06 20.41 6.69
CA PRO A 46 -6.05 20.51 7.74
C PRO A 46 -5.98 19.18 8.52
N MET A 47 -4.78 18.78 8.89
CA MET A 47 -4.52 17.56 9.65
C MET A 47 -3.29 17.74 10.54
N ASP A 48 -3.29 17.11 11.70
CA ASP A 48 -2.22 17.13 12.69
C ASP A 48 -2.20 15.82 13.50
N LEU A 49 -1.07 15.51 14.13
CA LEU A 49 -0.86 14.22 14.79
C LEU A 49 -1.80 13.99 16.00
N ASN A 50 -2.24 15.04 16.71
CA ASN A 50 -3.22 14.87 17.79
C ASN A 50 -4.64 14.67 17.24
N THR A 51 -4.98 15.26 16.09
CA THR A 51 -6.21 14.95 15.39
C THR A 51 -6.23 13.51 14.92
N VAL A 52 -5.14 12.99 14.34
CA VAL A 52 -5.05 11.57 13.96
C VAL A 52 -5.19 10.66 15.19
N ASP A 53 -4.52 10.98 16.29
CA ASP A 53 -4.60 10.22 17.55
C ASP A 53 -6.04 10.19 18.11
N ARG A 54 -6.73 11.33 18.07
CA ARG A 54 -8.13 11.46 18.48
C ARG A 54 -9.05 10.62 17.59
N LYS A 55 -8.90 10.72 16.25
CA LYS A 55 -9.69 9.95 15.28
C LYS A 55 -9.50 8.45 15.47
N LEU A 56 -8.26 8.00 15.72
CA LEU A 56 -7.96 6.60 16.03
C LEU A 56 -8.64 6.16 17.32
N SER A 57 -8.55 6.96 18.39
CA SER A 57 -9.18 6.68 19.68
C SER A 57 -10.71 6.67 19.61
N GLY A 58 -11.28 7.53 18.78
CA GLY A 58 -12.71 7.62 18.48
C GLY A 58 -13.23 6.57 17.51
N GLN A 59 -12.35 5.67 17.02
CA GLN A 59 -12.69 4.66 16.01
C GLN A 59 -13.28 5.26 14.73
N GLU A 60 -12.84 6.46 14.35
CA GLU A 60 -13.29 7.17 13.13
C GLU A 60 -12.67 6.61 11.85
N TYR A 61 -11.66 5.74 11.96
CA TYR A 61 -11.01 5.08 10.82
C TYR A 61 -11.63 3.72 10.55
N THR A 62 -11.95 3.47 9.26
CA THR A 62 -12.51 2.18 8.85
C THR A 62 -11.41 1.12 8.79
N ASP A 63 -10.26 1.48 8.22
CA ASP A 63 -9.08 0.65 8.13
C ASP A 63 -7.77 1.42 8.41
N VAL A 64 -6.64 0.70 8.32
CA VAL A 64 -5.30 1.27 8.58
C VAL A 64 -4.89 2.29 7.51
N GLU A 65 -5.36 2.17 6.27
CA GLU A 65 -5.01 3.13 5.21
C GLU A 65 -5.64 4.48 5.46
N ASP A 66 -6.86 4.54 6.00
CA ASP A 66 -7.49 5.83 6.31
C ASP A 66 -6.63 6.65 7.28
N MET A 67 -6.04 6.00 8.28
CA MET A 67 -5.13 6.66 9.21
C MET A 67 -3.80 7.02 8.53
N ILE A 68 -3.23 6.13 7.71
CA ILE A 68 -1.99 6.40 6.96
C ILE A 68 -2.18 7.60 6.03
N ALA A 69 -3.34 7.69 5.36
CA ALA A 69 -3.69 8.79 4.48
C ALA A 69 -3.74 10.12 5.25
N ASP A 70 -4.34 10.14 6.44
CA ASP A 70 -4.35 11.34 7.29
C ASP A 70 -2.95 11.72 7.79
N ILE A 71 -2.09 10.75 8.15
CA ILE A 71 -0.69 11.05 8.54
C ILE A 71 0.07 11.66 7.35
N ARG A 72 -0.05 11.08 6.15
CA ARG A 72 0.54 11.64 4.93
C ARG A 72 -0.05 13.01 4.56
N LEU A 73 -1.32 13.25 4.91
CA LEU A 73 -1.96 14.55 4.74
C LEU A 73 -1.28 15.64 5.60
N VAL A 74 -0.83 15.31 6.81
CA VAL A 74 -0.01 16.24 7.63
C VAL A 74 1.22 16.73 6.86
N PHE A 75 1.97 15.78 6.27
CA PHE A 75 3.23 16.08 5.58
C PHE A 75 3.01 16.82 4.25
N SER A 76 2.10 16.31 3.41
CA SER A 76 1.75 16.96 2.15
C SER A 76 1.24 18.39 2.33
N ASN A 77 0.42 18.66 3.36
CA ASN A 77 -0.02 20.02 3.68
C ASN A 77 1.15 20.92 4.10
N CYS A 78 2.12 20.39 4.87
CA CYS A 78 3.34 21.10 5.21
C CYS A 78 4.09 21.54 3.95
N TYR A 79 4.36 20.62 3.02
CA TYR A 79 5.07 20.96 1.78
C TYR A 79 4.27 21.89 0.88
N LYS A 80 2.95 21.68 0.76
CA LYS A 80 2.07 22.50 -0.07
C LYS A 80 2.04 23.96 0.37
N PHE A 81 2.04 24.20 1.68
CA PHE A 81 2.00 25.56 2.21
C PHE A 81 3.37 26.23 2.26
N ASN A 82 4.40 25.49 2.70
CA ASN A 82 5.70 26.08 3.02
C ASN A 82 6.74 25.97 1.88
N GLY A 83 6.56 25.04 0.94
CA GLY A 83 7.54 24.71 -0.09
C GLY A 83 8.71 23.85 0.44
N PRO A 84 9.51 23.25 -0.45
CA PRO A 84 10.51 22.24 -0.08
C PRO A 84 11.71 22.80 0.70
N GLU A 85 12.07 24.07 0.51
CA GLU A 85 13.26 24.68 1.12
C GLU A 85 13.01 25.29 2.52
N ALA A 86 11.76 25.30 2.97
CA ALA A 86 11.44 25.87 4.28
C ALA A 86 11.99 25.01 5.42
N MET A 87 12.49 25.65 6.48
CA MET A 87 13.00 24.94 7.66
C MET A 87 11.96 23.97 8.26
N ILE A 88 10.70 24.36 8.24
CA ILE A 88 9.58 23.52 8.68
C ILE A 88 9.41 22.27 7.81
N SER A 89 9.66 22.37 6.50
CA SER A 89 9.63 21.24 5.57
C SER A 89 10.78 20.27 5.82
N MET A 90 11.95 20.75 6.25
CA MET A 90 13.05 19.88 6.69
C MET A 90 12.67 19.08 7.95
N LEU A 91 12.00 19.71 8.93
CA LEU A 91 11.47 19.01 10.11
C LEU A 91 10.41 17.98 9.72
N CYS A 92 9.54 18.34 8.77
CA CYS A 92 8.52 17.47 8.21
C CYS A 92 9.15 16.22 7.59
N GLN A 93 10.19 16.37 6.76
CA GLN A 93 10.93 15.26 6.14
C GLN A 93 11.52 14.30 7.16
N ASN A 94 12.06 14.80 8.28
CA ASN A 94 12.60 13.94 9.34
C ASN A 94 11.50 13.09 9.98
N VAL A 95 10.35 13.67 10.28
CA VAL A 95 9.20 12.97 10.88
C VAL A 95 8.59 11.99 9.89
N GLU A 96 8.45 12.37 8.61
CA GLU A 96 7.97 11.53 7.52
C GLU A 96 8.91 10.32 7.29
N SER A 97 10.23 10.52 7.34
CA SER A 97 11.19 9.41 7.25
C SER A 97 11.04 8.42 8.41
N ALA A 98 10.80 8.90 9.63
CA ALA A 98 10.52 8.05 10.79
C ALA A 98 9.19 7.29 10.62
N PHE A 99 8.17 7.96 10.07
CA PHE A 99 6.89 7.35 9.74
C PHE A 99 7.02 6.21 8.74
N GLU A 100 7.65 6.44 7.58
CA GLU A 100 7.79 5.40 6.55
C GLU A 100 8.57 4.19 7.07
N LYS A 101 9.59 4.41 7.91
CA LYS A 101 10.30 3.32 8.61
C LYS A 101 9.43 2.55 9.60
N SER A 102 8.43 3.20 10.20
CA SER A 102 7.51 2.57 11.16
C SER A 102 6.45 1.68 10.51
N LEU A 103 6.29 1.74 9.18
CA LEU A 103 5.30 0.95 8.45
C LEU A 103 5.68 -0.55 8.32
N HIS A 104 6.93 -0.93 8.58
CA HIS A 104 7.35 -2.33 8.57
C HIS A 104 6.63 -3.15 9.66
N GLY A 105 6.23 -4.40 9.35
CA GLY A 105 5.56 -5.29 10.31
C GLY A 105 4.04 -5.09 10.44
N ARG A 106 3.41 -4.54 9.40
CA ARG A 106 1.95 -4.29 9.34
C ARG A 106 1.11 -5.58 9.56
N PRO A 107 0.08 -5.54 10.42
CA PRO A 107 -0.89 -6.64 10.54
C PRO A 107 -1.63 -6.87 9.22
N LYS A 108 -1.82 -8.14 8.82
CA LYS A 108 -2.60 -8.50 7.61
C LYS A 108 -4.00 -7.87 7.70
N ARG A 109 -4.48 -7.29 6.58
CA ARG A 109 -5.85 -6.76 6.48
C ARG A 109 -6.85 -7.90 6.70
N GLU A 110 -7.79 -7.73 7.63
CA GLU A 110 -9.02 -8.53 7.62
C GLU A 110 -9.89 -8.06 6.44
N ILE A 111 -10.03 -8.90 5.43
CA ILE A 111 -10.91 -8.65 4.29
C ILE A 111 -12.34 -8.92 4.76
N HIS A 112 -13.06 -7.87 5.17
CA HIS A 112 -14.51 -7.94 5.22
C HIS A 112 -15.04 -7.81 3.80
N PRO A 113 -15.73 -8.84 3.26
CA PRO A 113 -16.37 -8.73 1.97
C PRO A 113 -17.37 -7.57 2.01
N PRO A 114 -17.43 -6.70 0.98
CA PRO A 114 -18.50 -5.73 0.89
C PRO A 114 -19.86 -6.48 0.89
N PRO A 115 -20.89 -5.93 1.55
CA PRO A 115 -22.23 -6.53 1.53
C PRO A 115 -22.70 -6.62 0.08
N SER A 116 -23.01 -7.85 -0.35
CA SER A 116 -23.32 -8.19 -1.74
C SER A 116 -24.59 -7.48 -2.19
N LYS A 117 -24.48 -6.57 -3.17
CA LYS A 117 -25.57 -6.22 -4.07
C LYS A 117 -25.35 -6.95 -5.39
N ASP A 118 -26.31 -7.83 -5.69
CA ASP A 118 -26.68 -8.31 -7.03
C ASP A 118 -25.54 -8.86 -7.91
N TYR A 119 -24.98 -10.00 -7.51
CA TYR A 119 -24.24 -10.87 -8.42
C TYR A 119 -24.89 -12.26 -8.46
N PRO A 120 -25.17 -12.84 -9.64
CA PRO A 120 -25.93 -14.09 -9.77
C PRO A 120 -25.29 -15.24 -8.98
N GLU A 121 -26.13 -15.98 -8.23
CA GLU A 121 -25.84 -16.94 -7.15
C GLU A 121 -24.99 -18.19 -7.52
N THR A 122 -24.26 -18.20 -8.62
CA THR A 122 -23.54 -19.40 -9.09
C THR A 122 -22.19 -19.64 -8.38
N ILE A 123 -21.70 -18.69 -7.57
CA ILE A 123 -20.39 -18.78 -6.89
C ILE A 123 -20.49 -19.36 -5.46
N THR A 124 -21.68 -19.42 -4.85
CA THR A 124 -21.84 -19.85 -3.44
C THR A 124 -21.49 -21.33 -3.21
N LYS A 125 -21.45 -22.16 -4.26
CA LYS A 125 -21.03 -23.58 -4.14
C LYS A 125 -19.51 -23.81 -4.04
N ARG A 126 -18.65 -22.81 -4.27
CA ARG A 126 -17.19 -22.98 -4.12
C ARG A 126 -16.65 -22.74 -2.71
N ARG A 127 -17.45 -22.16 -1.80
CA ARG A 127 -17.06 -21.94 -0.40
C ARG A 127 -16.90 -23.24 0.43
N THR A 128 -17.20 -24.40 -0.14
CA THR A 128 -17.11 -25.71 0.53
C THR A 128 -15.99 -26.61 0.01
N MET A 129 -14.96 -26.06 -0.65
CA MET A 129 -13.75 -26.83 -0.96
C MET A 129 -12.53 -26.22 -0.26
N MET A 130 -12.49 -26.32 1.07
CA MET A 130 -11.20 -26.51 1.75
C MET A 130 -10.68 -27.87 1.30
N MET A 131 -9.93 -27.90 0.18
CA MET A 131 -9.31 -29.13 -0.30
C MET A 131 -8.20 -29.56 0.66
N ASN A 132 -8.46 -30.68 1.32
CA ASN A 132 -7.56 -31.73 1.78
C ASN A 132 -6.04 -31.42 1.71
N PRO A 133 -5.32 -31.38 2.86
CA PRO A 133 -3.87 -31.05 2.94
C PRO A 133 -2.89 -32.01 2.24
N ARG A 134 -3.34 -32.95 1.40
CA ARG A 134 -2.55 -34.11 0.95
C ARG A 134 -2.35 -34.25 -0.56
N LYS A 135 -2.90 -33.37 -1.41
CA LYS A 135 -2.84 -33.59 -2.88
C LYS A 135 -1.75 -32.84 -3.67
N ASN A 136 -1.25 -31.67 -3.24
CA ASN A 136 -0.47 -30.81 -4.17
C ASN A 136 0.96 -30.43 -3.74
N ASP A 137 1.67 -31.26 -2.99
CA ASP A 137 3.04 -30.93 -2.56
C ASP A 137 4.01 -30.65 -3.73
N VAL A 138 3.95 -31.43 -4.82
CA VAL A 138 4.86 -31.26 -5.97
C VAL A 138 4.53 -30.03 -6.81
N GLU A 139 3.26 -29.82 -7.12
CA GLU A 139 2.79 -28.69 -7.92
C GLU A 139 2.96 -27.35 -7.19
N THR A 140 2.62 -27.32 -5.89
CA THR A 140 2.86 -26.13 -5.05
C THR A 140 4.35 -25.85 -4.89
N LYS A 141 5.20 -26.89 -4.80
CA LYS A 141 6.66 -26.73 -4.84
C LYS A 141 7.15 -26.13 -6.16
N PHE A 142 6.61 -26.56 -7.29
CA PHE A 142 6.95 -25.99 -8.59
C PHE A 142 6.58 -24.51 -8.68
N CYS A 143 5.34 -24.14 -8.30
CA CYS A 143 4.90 -22.74 -8.26
C CYS A 143 5.78 -21.87 -7.34
N SER A 144 6.12 -22.41 -6.16
CA SER A 144 7.01 -21.74 -5.19
C SER A 144 8.42 -21.55 -5.76
N GLN A 145 8.93 -22.55 -6.48
CA GLN A 145 10.23 -22.48 -7.13
C GLN A 145 10.26 -21.42 -8.23
N THR A 146 9.21 -21.32 -9.03
CA THR A 146 9.05 -20.29 -10.08
C THR A 146 9.04 -18.88 -9.47
N LEU A 147 8.27 -18.64 -8.41
CA LEU A 147 8.30 -17.36 -7.68
C LEU A 147 9.68 -17.02 -7.16
N ARG A 148 10.37 -18.01 -6.57
CA ARG A 148 11.72 -17.81 -6.04
C ARG A 148 12.71 -17.47 -7.14
N GLU A 149 12.57 -18.05 -8.33
CA GLU A 149 13.41 -17.74 -9.49
C GLU A 149 13.26 -16.28 -9.91
N LEU A 150 12.02 -15.80 -10.08
CA LEU A 150 11.70 -14.43 -10.48
C LEU A 150 12.21 -13.38 -9.47
N LYS A 151 12.32 -13.76 -8.20
CA LYS A 151 12.81 -12.90 -7.10
C LYS A 151 14.33 -12.96 -6.88
N LYS A 152 15.09 -13.77 -7.63
CA LYS A 152 16.54 -13.91 -7.43
C LYS A 152 17.30 -12.60 -7.64
N SER A 153 18.35 -12.41 -6.86
CA SER A 153 19.22 -11.21 -6.91
C SER A 153 19.84 -10.95 -8.30
N LYS A 154 20.09 -11.99 -9.11
CA LYS A 154 20.55 -11.82 -10.50
C LYS A 154 19.60 -11.01 -11.38
N TYR A 155 18.33 -10.90 -10.99
CA TYR A 155 17.32 -10.12 -11.68
C TYR A 155 17.01 -8.80 -10.98
N ARG A 156 17.79 -8.38 -9.97
CA ARG A 156 17.50 -7.19 -9.16
C ARG A 156 17.33 -5.92 -10.00
N ASP A 157 18.05 -5.81 -11.11
CA ASP A 157 17.99 -4.66 -12.01
C ASP A 157 16.70 -4.60 -12.85
N ILE A 158 15.96 -5.71 -12.94
CA ILE A 158 14.75 -5.83 -13.77
C ILE A 158 13.51 -6.27 -13.00
N ASN A 159 13.64 -6.89 -11.82
CA ASN A 159 12.52 -7.44 -11.06
C ASN A 159 11.90 -6.46 -10.07
N PHE A 160 12.62 -5.41 -9.67
CA PHE A 160 12.17 -4.48 -8.63
C PHE A 160 10.78 -3.86 -8.86
N PRO A 161 10.31 -3.57 -10.10
CA PRO A 161 8.96 -3.03 -10.32
C PRO A 161 7.84 -4.04 -10.04
N PHE A 162 8.16 -5.33 -9.98
CA PHE A 162 7.22 -6.45 -9.89
C PHE A 162 7.19 -7.09 -8.50
N LEU A 163 8.10 -6.69 -7.59
CA LEU A 163 8.26 -7.33 -6.28
C LEU A 163 7.09 -7.04 -5.32
N ALA A 164 6.43 -5.89 -5.48
CA ALA A 164 5.39 -5.40 -4.59
C ALA A 164 4.29 -4.66 -5.39
N PRO A 165 3.11 -4.41 -4.81
CA PRO A 165 2.05 -3.66 -5.48
C PRO A 165 2.55 -2.29 -5.96
N VAL A 166 2.04 -1.85 -7.10
CA VAL A 166 2.37 -0.53 -7.67
C VAL A 166 1.94 0.57 -6.70
N ASP A 167 2.91 1.33 -6.19
CA ASP A 167 2.65 2.52 -5.39
C ASP A 167 2.36 3.71 -6.30
N ILE A 168 1.07 3.91 -6.58
CA ILE A 168 0.60 4.94 -7.51
C ILE A 168 0.88 6.37 -7.02
N VAL A 169 1.05 6.55 -5.71
CA VAL A 169 1.36 7.86 -5.11
C VAL A 169 2.85 8.13 -5.25
N ALA A 170 3.71 7.18 -4.85
CA ALA A 170 5.16 7.34 -4.95
C ALA A 170 5.64 7.50 -6.40
N LEU A 171 4.97 6.84 -7.35
CA LEU A 171 5.28 6.93 -8.77
C LEU A 171 4.57 8.09 -9.48
N ASN A 172 3.69 8.82 -8.79
CA ASN A 172 2.87 9.91 -9.33
C ASN A 172 2.07 9.50 -10.60
N ILE A 173 1.40 8.35 -10.52
CA ILE A 173 0.61 7.73 -11.60
C ILE A 173 -0.85 7.50 -11.16
N PRO A 174 -1.61 8.57 -10.86
CA PRO A 174 -2.96 8.46 -10.31
C PRO A 174 -3.97 7.80 -11.27
N ASP A 175 -3.65 7.73 -12.56
CA ASP A 175 -4.48 7.09 -13.59
C ASP A 175 -4.33 5.56 -13.64
N TYR A 176 -3.33 4.97 -12.97
CA TYR A 176 -3.07 3.53 -13.00
C TYR A 176 -4.29 2.67 -12.66
N PRO A 177 -5.08 2.93 -11.59
CA PRO A 177 -6.28 2.13 -11.28
C PRO A 177 -7.40 2.28 -12.31
N SER A 178 -7.39 3.38 -13.08
CA SER A 178 -8.35 3.60 -14.16
C SER A 178 -8.04 2.77 -15.41
N ILE A 179 -6.78 2.36 -15.59
CA ILE A 179 -6.31 1.57 -16.74
C ILE A 179 -6.15 0.09 -16.36
N VAL A 180 -5.45 -0.19 -15.26
CA VAL A 180 -5.19 -1.54 -14.75
C VAL A 180 -6.27 -1.93 -13.74
N LYS A 181 -7.18 -2.82 -14.15
CA LYS A 181 -8.36 -3.19 -13.36
C LYS A 181 -8.10 -4.27 -12.31
N ASN A 182 -7.14 -5.15 -12.57
CA ASN A 182 -6.81 -6.26 -11.69
C ASN A 182 -5.30 -6.21 -11.42
N PRO A 183 -4.81 -5.32 -10.53
CA PRO A 183 -3.38 -5.22 -10.24
C PRO A 183 -2.85 -6.55 -9.70
N MET A 184 -1.61 -6.85 -10.03
CA MET A 184 -0.94 -8.09 -9.61
C MET A 184 0.57 -7.87 -9.54
N ASP A 185 1.20 -8.48 -8.54
CA ASP A 185 2.63 -8.39 -8.24
C ASP A 185 3.11 -9.67 -7.53
N LEU A 186 4.43 -9.88 -7.47
CA LEU A 186 5.01 -11.12 -6.96
C LEU A 186 4.72 -11.35 -5.46
N SER A 187 4.61 -10.30 -4.63
CA SER A 187 4.27 -10.47 -3.21
C SER A 187 2.81 -10.88 -3.00
N THR A 188 1.91 -10.37 -3.85
CA THR A 188 0.49 -10.77 -3.87
C THR A 188 0.35 -12.22 -4.32
N ILE A 189 1.03 -12.63 -5.39
CA ILE A 189 1.02 -14.02 -5.88
C ILE A 189 1.61 -14.99 -4.84
N GLU A 190 2.70 -14.60 -4.19
CA GLU A 190 3.33 -15.38 -3.11
C GLU A 190 2.36 -15.59 -1.93
N SER A 191 1.63 -14.54 -1.54
CA SER A 191 0.61 -14.63 -0.48
C SER A 191 -0.55 -15.54 -0.88
N LYS A 192 -1.05 -15.41 -2.12
CA LYS A 192 -2.12 -16.26 -2.66
C LYS A 192 -1.70 -17.74 -2.69
N LEU A 193 -0.46 -18.03 -3.06
CA LEU A 193 0.07 -19.39 -3.07
C LEU A 193 0.19 -19.96 -1.65
N ALA A 194 0.75 -19.19 -0.70
CA ALA A 194 0.92 -19.61 0.69
C ALA A 194 -0.41 -19.85 1.41
N GLU A 195 -1.45 -19.06 1.06
CA GLU A 195 -2.78 -19.16 1.66
C GLU A 195 -3.70 -20.15 0.90
N GLY A 196 -3.21 -20.80 -0.14
CA GLY A 196 -3.94 -21.87 -0.86
C GLY A 196 -5.05 -21.36 -1.77
N PHE A 197 -4.94 -20.13 -2.30
CA PHE A 197 -5.94 -19.55 -3.21
C PHE A 197 -5.86 -20.05 -4.65
N TYR A 198 -4.88 -20.91 -4.97
CA TYR A 198 -4.74 -21.51 -6.29
C TYR A 198 -5.20 -22.96 -6.26
N ASP A 199 -6.31 -23.22 -6.95
CA ASP A 199 -6.85 -24.57 -7.11
C ASP A 199 -6.03 -25.42 -8.10
N SER A 200 -5.15 -24.79 -8.90
CA SER A 200 -4.27 -25.46 -9.86
C SER A 200 -3.05 -24.60 -10.24
N PRO A 201 -1.99 -25.20 -10.82
CA PRO A 201 -0.84 -24.46 -11.38
C PRO A 201 -1.23 -23.43 -12.45
N GLU A 202 -2.27 -23.71 -13.24
CA GLU A 202 -2.75 -22.80 -14.29
C GLU A 202 -3.36 -21.53 -13.68
N ALA A 203 -4.02 -21.64 -12.51
CA ALA A 203 -4.53 -20.48 -11.79
C ALA A 203 -3.40 -19.59 -11.24
N PHE A 204 -2.30 -20.21 -10.79
CA PHE A 204 -1.08 -19.51 -10.41
C PHE A 204 -0.41 -18.84 -11.62
N GLU A 205 -0.25 -19.57 -12.72
CA GLU A 205 0.32 -19.06 -13.98
C GLU A 205 -0.49 -17.87 -14.51
N ALA A 206 -1.82 -17.93 -14.43
CA ALA A 206 -2.71 -16.87 -14.87
C ALA A 206 -2.40 -15.53 -14.17
N ASP A 207 -2.08 -15.54 -12.87
CA ASP A 207 -1.70 -14.33 -12.15
C ASP A 207 -0.28 -13.85 -12.51
N ILE A 208 0.67 -14.76 -12.74
CA ILE A 208 2.01 -14.40 -13.25
C ILE A 208 1.87 -13.68 -14.60
N ARG A 209 1.04 -14.23 -15.51
CA ARG A 209 0.75 -13.60 -16.81
C ARG A 209 -0.01 -12.29 -16.66
N LEU A 210 -0.94 -12.20 -15.71
CA LEU A 210 -1.68 -10.97 -15.44
C LEU A 210 -0.75 -9.83 -15.00
N MET A 211 0.22 -10.12 -14.13
CA MET A 211 1.24 -9.15 -13.71
C MET A 211 1.99 -8.55 -14.92
N PHE A 212 2.51 -9.39 -15.82
CA PHE A 212 3.18 -8.91 -17.03
C PHE A 212 2.23 -8.21 -18.00
N LYS A 213 1.02 -8.74 -18.19
CA LYS A 213 -0.01 -8.12 -19.03
C LYS A 213 -0.37 -6.71 -18.55
N ASN A 214 -0.50 -6.50 -17.25
CA ASN A 214 -0.74 -5.19 -16.66
C ASN A 214 0.42 -4.23 -16.90
N CYS A 215 1.66 -4.73 -16.78
CA CYS A 215 2.85 -3.96 -17.12
C CYS A 215 2.80 -3.46 -18.56
N TYR A 216 2.50 -4.32 -19.52
CA TYR A 216 2.44 -3.95 -20.94
C TYR A 216 1.22 -3.11 -21.30
N LEU A 217 0.13 -3.25 -20.57
CA LEU A 217 -1.07 -2.44 -20.73
C LEU A 217 -0.81 -0.98 -20.33
N TYR A 218 -0.13 -0.77 -19.20
CA TYR A 218 0.12 0.57 -18.68
C TYR A 218 1.37 1.22 -19.29
N ASN A 219 2.44 0.45 -19.50
CA ASN A 219 3.73 0.96 -19.93
C ASN A 219 3.91 0.73 -21.45
N PRO A 220 4.05 1.78 -22.28
CA PRO A 220 4.40 1.63 -23.69
C PRO A 220 5.79 0.99 -23.90
N PRO A 221 6.05 0.36 -25.07
CA PRO A 221 7.32 -0.34 -25.35
C PRO A 221 8.60 0.50 -25.20
N ALA A 222 8.50 1.82 -25.35
CA ALA A 222 9.64 2.73 -25.22
C ALA A 222 10.13 2.87 -23.76
N VAL A 223 9.26 2.61 -22.77
CA VAL A 223 9.54 2.84 -21.35
C VAL A 223 10.38 1.69 -20.77
N PRO A 224 11.38 1.98 -19.90
CA PRO A 224 12.24 0.95 -19.31
C PRO A 224 11.49 -0.20 -18.63
N VAL A 225 10.43 0.09 -17.87
CA VAL A 225 9.64 -0.92 -17.14
C VAL A 225 9.00 -1.96 -18.08
N HIS A 226 8.59 -1.54 -19.29
CA HIS A 226 8.09 -2.48 -20.30
C HIS A 226 9.20 -3.47 -20.71
N ARG A 227 10.41 -2.97 -20.99
CA ARG A 227 11.56 -3.83 -21.36
C ARG A 227 11.95 -4.77 -20.23
N MET A 228 11.97 -4.28 -18.99
CA MET A 228 12.21 -5.09 -17.78
C MET A 228 11.22 -6.24 -17.67
N GLY A 229 9.92 -5.99 -17.90
CA GLY A 229 8.90 -7.03 -17.95
C GLY A 229 9.20 -8.09 -19.01
N ARG A 230 9.54 -7.66 -20.23
CA ARG A 230 9.88 -8.58 -21.35
C ARG A 230 11.13 -9.39 -21.10
N GLU A 231 12.07 -8.88 -20.31
CA GLU A 231 13.30 -9.58 -19.94
C GLU A 231 13.06 -10.59 -18.83
N LEU A 232 12.24 -10.23 -17.84
CA LEU A 232 11.90 -11.09 -16.70
C LEU A 232 10.89 -12.19 -17.04
N GLU A 233 10.02 -11.99 -18.03
CA GLU A 233 9.02 -12.98 -18.49
C GLU A 233 9.63 -14.20 -19.20
N LYS A 234 10.92 -14.15 -19.58
CA LYS A 234 11.63 -15.21 -20.30
C LYS A 234 12.01 -16.39 -19.42
#